data_AF-A0A0G1SSR4-F1
#
_entry.id   AF-A0A0G1SSR4-F1
#
_cell.length_a   1.000
_cell.length_b   1.000
_cell.length_c   1.000
_cell.angle_alpha   90.00
_cell.angle_beta   90.00
_cell.angle_gamma   90.00
#
_symmetry.space_group_name_H-M   'P 1'
#
loop_
_entity.id
_entity.type
_entity.pdbx_description
1 polymer ?
#
loop_
_entity_poly.entity_id
_entity_poly.type
_entity_poly.pdbx_seq_one_letter_code
_entity_poly.pdbx_strand_id
1 'polypeptide(L)'
;LPENGYIDELGEIIGQIVGGEFKAPKAKLLKIADSLKKKKVEAIVLGCTELPLVFPKNYSLPVLNTLEILAKALLTRYYKGEI
;
A
#
# COMPACT_ATOMS: atom_id res chain seq x y z
N LEU A 1 -11.91 6.53 7.74
CA LEU A 1 -11.78 5.14 7.23
C LEU A 1 -12.45 5.04 5.87
N PRO A 2 -11.99 4.17 4.95
CA PRO A 2 -12.70 3.91 3.71
C PRO A 2 -14.11 3.37 3.99
N GLU A 3 -15.06 3.70 3.11
CA GLU A 3 -16.41 3.11 3.14
C GLU A 3 -16.33 1.59 2.89
N ASN A 4 -17.27 0.82 3.44
CA ASN A 4 -17.22 -0.65 3.41
C ASN A 4 -17.04 -1.23 1.99
N GLY A 5 -17.63 -0.61 0.96
CA GLY A 5 -17.47 -1.06 -0.43
C GLY A 5 -16.02 -1.00 -0.96
N TYR A 6 -15.17 -0.13 -0.41
CA TYR A 6 -13.76 -0.09 -0.80
C TYR A 6 -12.94 -1.23 -0.19
N ILE A 7 -13.42 -1.85 0.90
CA ILE A 7 -12.70 -2.97 1.55
C ILE A 7 -12.80 -4.20 0.65
N ASP A 8 -14.00 -4.52 0.16
CA ASP A 8 -14.22 -5.64 -0.76
C ASP A 8 -13.49 -5.40 -2.09
N GLU A 9 -13.58 -4.20 -2.65
CA GLU A 9 -12.86 -3.83 -3.87
C GLU A 9 -11.33 -3.97 -3.70
N LEU A 10 -10.79 -3.56 -2.54
CA LEU A 10 -9.35 -3.72 -2.27
C LEU A 10 -8.96 -5.20 -2.17
N GLY A 11 -9.81 -6.04 -1.59
CA GLY A 11 -9.62 -7.49 -1.57
C GLY A 11 -9.53 -8.09 -2.98
N GLU A 12 -10.42 -7.68 -3.89
CA GLU A 12 -10.37 -8.11 -5.29
C GLU A 12 -9.10 -7.62 -5.99
N ILE A 13 -8.71 -6.35 -5.80
CA ILE A 13 -7.47 -5.78 -6.34
C ILE A 13 -6.26 -6.62 -5.93
N ILE A 14 -6.18 -6.98 -4.64
CA ILE A 14 -5.08 -7.82 -4.12
C ILE A 14 -5.12 -9.20 -4.78
N GLY A 15 -6.29 -9.83 -4.87
CA GLY A 15 -6.45 -11.13 -5.53
C GLY A 15 -6.01 -11.12 -7.00
N GLN A 16 -6.29 -10.04 -7.72
CA GLN A 16 -5.82 -9.86 -9.10
C GLN A 16 -4.29 -9.76 -9.18
N ILE A 17 -3.65 -9.04 -8.26
CA ILE A 17 -2.18 -8.92 -8.18
C ILE A 17 -1.55 -10.28 -7.88
N VAL A 18 -2.10 -11.04 -6.94
CA VAL A 18 -1.67 -12.42 -6.64
C VAL A 18 -1.79 -13.32 -7.87
N GLY A 19 -2.84 -13.13 -8.67
CA GLY A 19 -3.04 -13.81 -9.96
C GLY A 19 -2.12 -13.36 -11.10
N GLY A 20 -1.21 -12.41 -10.86
CA GLY A 20 -0.25 -11.93 -11.86
C GLY A 20 -0.75 -10.81 -12.77
N GLU A 21 -1.91 -10.23 -12.49
CA GLU A 21 -2.43 -9.07 -13.22
C GLU A 21 -2.04 -7.77 -12.49
N PHE A 22 -1.36 -6.85 -13.18
CA PHE A 22 -0.80 -5.65 -12.56
C PHE A 22 -1.34 -4.33 -13.13
N LYS A 23 -1.86 -4.32 -14.35
CA LYS A 23 -2.27 -3.10 -15.05
C LYS A 23 -3.63 -2.62 -14.58
N ALA A 24 -4.62 -3.52 -14.55
CA ALA A 24 -5.97 -3.16 -14.09
C ALA A 24 -6.01 -2.85 -12.57
N PRO A 25 -5.38 -3.66 -11.68
CA PRO A 25 -5.34 -3.39 -10.24
C PRO A 25 -4.66 -2.07 -9.90
N LYS A 26 -3.57 -1.73 -10.61
CA LYS A 26 -2.92 -0.41 -10.46
C LYS A 26 -3.88 0.74 -10.68
N ALA A 27 -4.65 0.71 -11.77
CA ALA A 27 -5.58 1.78 -12.10
C ALA A 27 -6.71 1.90 -11.07
N LYS A 28 -7.27 0.76 -10.60
CA LYS A 28 -8.29 0.74 -9.55
C LYS A 28 -7.74 1.27 -8.21
N LEU A 29 -6.58 0.78 -7.80
CA LEU A 29 -5.92 1.17 -6.55
C LEU A 29 -5.62 2.68 -6.50
N LEU A 30 -5.21 3.27 -7.63
CA LEU A 30 -4.99 4.72 -7.73
C LEU A 30 -6.28 5.52 -7.59
N LYS A 31 -7.40 5.04 -8.13
CA LYS A 31 -8.71 5.70 -7.93
C LYS A 31 -9.10 5.73 -6.45
N ILE A 32 -8.86 4.63 -5.72
CA ILE A 32 -9.10 4.57 -4.28
C ILE A 32 -8.17 5.54 -3.54
N ALA A 33 -6.87 5.55 -3.85
CA ALA A 33 -5.93 6.47 -3.21
C ALA A 33 -6.31 7.95 -3.45
N ASP A 34 -6.73 8.30 -4.67
CA ASP A 34 -7.16 9.65 -5.02
C ASP A 34 -8.48 10.04 -4.35
N SER A 35 -9.40 9.10 -4.12
CA SER A 35 -10.62 9.36 -3.34
C SER A 35 -10.29 9.61 -1.86
N LEU A 36 -9.34 8.86 -1.29
CA LEU A 36 -8.85 9.06 0.07
C LEU A 36 -8.12 10.39 0.23
N LYS A 37 -7.32 10.80 -0.76
CA LYS A 37 -6.64 12.12 -0.77
C LYS A 37 -7.63 13.28 -0.60
N LYS A 38 -8.82 13.20 -1.19
CA LYS A 38 -9.88 14.22 -1.04
C LYS A 38 -10.40 14.35 0.39
N LYS A 39 -10.21 13.32 1.23
CA LYS A 39 -10.59 13.31 2.65
C LYS A 39 -9.52 13.94 3.57
N LYS A 40 -8.54 14.67 3.02
CA LYS A 40 -7.45 15.38 3.75
C LYS A 40 -6.58 14.46 4.61
N VAL A 41 -6.33 13.24 4.14
CA VAL A 41 -5.38 12.33 4.80
C VAL A 41 -3.94 12.83 4.61
N GLU A 42 -3.10 12.61 5.61
CA GLU A 42 -1.70 13.07 5.62
C GLU A 42 -0.75 12.10 4.91
N ALA A 43 -1.12 10.82 4.83
CA ALA A 43 -0.34 9.77 4.21
C ALA A 43 -1.23 8.60 3.74
N ILE A 44 -0.69 7.78 2.84
CA ILE A 44 -1.25 6.48 2.46
C ILE A 44 -0.36 5.38 3.05
N VAL A 45 -0.96 4.41 3.74
CA VAL A 45 -0.24 3.23 4.24
C VAL A 45 -0.49 2.06 3.30
N LEU A 46 0.57 1.48 2.75
CA LEU A 46 0.51 0.22 2.00
C LEU A 46 0.61 -0.93 3.00
N GLY A 47 -0.52 -1.40 3.50
CA GLY A 47 -0.61 -2.39 4.58
C GLY A 47 -0.52 -3.87 4.14
N CYS A 48 -0.41 -4.13 2.84
CA CYS A 48 -0.36 -5.47 2.26
C CYS A 48 0.82 -5.52 1.29
N THR A 49 1.54 -6.64 1.25
CA THR A 49 2.82 -6.79 0.51
C THR A 49 2.67 -6.69 -1.00
N GLU A 50 1.47 -6.92 -1.52
CA GLU A 50 1.10 -6.89 -2.92
C GLU A 50 0.91 -5.45 -3.44
N LEU A 51 0.40 -4.55 -2.60
CA LEU A 51 0.12 -3.17 -3.00
C LEU A 51 1.39 -2.42 -3.47
N PRO A 52 2.56 -2.54 -2.80
CA PRO A 52 3.83 -1.99 -3.28
C PRO A 52 4.26 -2.45 -4.68
N LEU A 53 3.80 -3.61 -5.17
CA LEU A 53 4.18 -4.11 -6.50
C LEU A 53 3.60 -3.25 -7.63
N VAL A 54 2.45 -2.62 -7.41
CA VAL A 54 1.72 -1.85 -8.43
C VAL A 54 1.59 -0.37 -8.11
N PHE A 55 1.66 0.01 -6.82
CA PHE A 55 1.55 1.40 -6.40
C PHE A 55 2.76 2.22 -6.87
N PRO A 56 2.57 3.43 -7.42
CA PRO A 56 3.69 4.23 -7.90
C PRO A 56 4.58 4.72 -6.76
N LYS A 57 5.89 4.75 -6.99
CA LYS A 57 6.86 5.35 -6.05
C LYS A 57 6.65 6.86 -5.88
N ASN A 58 6.21 7.52 -6.96
CA ASN A 58 5.93 8.96 -6.96
C ASN A 58 4.43 9.16 -6.84
N TYR A 59 3.97 9.50 -5.64
CA TYR A 59 2.59 9.86 -5.35
C TYR A 59 2.56 11.21 -4.62
N SER A 60 1.47 11.96 -4.79
CA SER A 60 1.37 13.33 -4.27
C SER A 60 1.25 13.44 -2.75
N LEU A 61 1.01 12.32 -2.06
CA LEU A 61 1.03 12.20 -0.60
C LEU A 61 2.18 11.28 -0.19
N PRO A 62 2.72 11.44 1.03
CA PRO A 62 3.60 10.43 1.63
C PRO A 62 2.99 9.03 1.56
N VAL A 63 3.79 8.06 1.10
CA VAL A 63 3.39 6.65 1.02
C VAL A 63 4.26 5.86 1.97
N LEU A 64 3.65 5.20 2.95
CA LEU A 64 4.31 4.37 3.94
C LEU A 64 4.24 2.91 3.49
N ASN A 65 5.34 2.41 2.93
CA ASN A 65 5.49 0.99 2.60
C ASN A 65 5.84 0.20 3.87
N THR A 66 4.87 -0.54 4.40
CA THR A 66 5.03 -1.27 5.67
C THR A 66 6.09 -2.37 5.58
N LEU A 67 6.27 -3.00 4.41
CA LEU A 67 7.29 -4.01 4.19
C LEU A 67 8.71 -3.42 4.29
N GLU A 68 8.92 -2.25 3.68
CA GLU A 68 10.20 -1.54 3.79
C GLU A 68 10.49 -1.06 5.21
N ILE A 69 9.47 -0.52 5.89
CA ILE A 69 9.58 -0.08 7.28
C ILE A 69 9.95 -1.27 8.17
N LEU A 70 9.27 -2.41 8.01
CA LEU A 70 9.55 -3.64 8.73
C LEU A 70 10.99 -4.12 8.49
N ALA A 71 11.43 -4.19 7.23
CA ALA A 71 12.78 -4.61 6.88
C ALA A 71 13.86 -3.69 7.50
N LYS A 72 13.68 -2.38 7.42
CA LYS A 72 14.60 -1.40 8.02
C LYS A 72 14.65 -1.53 9.54
N ALA A 73 13.50 -1.73 10.18
CA ALA A 73 13.40 -1.89 11.62
C ALA A 73 14.08 -3.18 12.10
N LEU A 74 13.95 -4.27 11.35
CA LEU A 74 14.62 -5.54 11.63
C LEU A 74 16.13 -5.42 11.50
N LEU A 75 16.63 -4.86 10.39
CA LEU A 75 18.07 -4.67 10.18
C LEU A 75 18.67 -3.76 11.26
N THR A 76 17.98 -2.68 11.62
CA THR A 76 18.42 -1.78 12.68
C THR A 76 18.61 -2.51 14.00
N ARG A 77 17.64 -3.33 14.42
CA ARG A 77 17.70 -4.08 15.67
C ARG A 77 18.80 -5.14 15.64
N TYR A 78 18.94 -5.87 14.53
CA TYR A 78 19.96 -6.89 14.35
C TYR A 78 21.38 -6.31 14.51
N TYR A 79 21.69 -5.21 13.79
CA TYR A 79 23.02 -4.60 13.86
C TYR A 79 23.29 -3.84 15.17
N LYS A 80 22.26 -3.55 15.98
CA LYS A 80 22.42 -2.99 17.33
C LYS A 80 22.54 -4.04 18.43
N GLY A 81 22.40 -5.34 18.10
CA GLY A 81 22.40 -6.41 19.10
C GLY A 81 21.16 -6.41 20.00
N GLU A 82 20.04 -5.87 19.53
CA GLU A 82 18.75 -5.84 20.24
C GLU A 82 17.90 -7.11 19.98
N ILE A 83 18.44 -8.08 19.23
CA ILE A 83 17.85 -9.40 18.91
C ILE A 83 18.94 -10.45 18.99
#